data_AF-A0A356UCN9-F1
#
_entry.id   AF-A0A356UCN9-F1
#
_cell.length_a   1.000
_cell.length_b   1.000
_cell.length_c   1.000
_cell.angle_alpha   90.00
_cell.angle_beta   90.00
_cell.angle_gamma   90.00
#
_symmetry.space_group_name_H-M   'P 1'
#
loop_
_entity.id
_entity.type
_entity.pdbx_description
1 polymer ?
#
loop_
_entity_poly.entity_id
_entity_poly.type
_entity_poly.pdbx_seq_one_letter_code
_entity_poly.pdbx_strand_id
1 'polypeptide(L)' 'MNQQQIDRTSPETWPYVMSLRDFMAATKTGKNKALELVQSGELPAKKVRGTWIITKDALLKWLEA' A
#
# COMPACT_ATOMS: atom_id res chain seq x y z
N MET A 1 -19.49 -19.47 -7.84
CA MET A 1 -18.50 -18.55 -7.24
C MET A 1 -17.91 -17.73 -8.37
N ASN A 2 -18.26 -16.45 -8.50
CA ASN A 2 -17.74 -15.59 -9.56
C ASN A 2 -16.28 -15.23 -9.25
N GLN A 3 -15.33 -15.87 -9.93
CA GLN A 3 -13.95 -15.44 -9.95
C GLN A 3 -13.89 -14.11 -10.70
N GLN A 4 -13.88 -13.00 -9.97
CA GLN A 4 -13.57 -11.70 -10.57
C GLN A 4 -12.16 -11.81 -11.18
N GLN A 5 -12.06 -11.63 -12.50
CA GLN A 5 -10.76 -11.48 -13.15
C GLN A 5 -10.08 -10.25 -12.56
N ILE A 6 -9.10 -10.48 -11.68
CA ILE A 6 -8.28 -9.39 -11.14
C ILE A 6 -7.39 -8.91 -12.26
N ASP A 7 -7.62 -7.67 -12.71
CA ASP A 7 -6.72 -7.01 -13.63
C ASP A 7 -5.37 -6.75 -12.95
N ARG A 8 -4.38 -7.60 -13.24
CA ARG A 8 -3.01 -7.50 -12.70
C ARG A 8 -2.23 -6.31 -13.23
N THR A 9 -2.84 -5.48 -14.06
CA THR A 9 -2.22 -4.29 -14.65
C THR A 9 -2.67 -2.99 -13.99
N SER A 10 -3.76 -3.04 -13.22
CA SER A 10 -4.39 -1.87 -12.58
C SER A 10 -4.40 -2.04 -11.05
N PRO A 11 -3.31 -1.70 -10.34
CA PRO A 11 -3.18 -1.92 -8.90
C PRO A 11 -4.26 -1.26 -8.04
N GLU A 12 -4.87 -0.17 -8.52
CA GLU A 12 -6.00 0.51 -7.89
C GLU A 12 -7.26 -0.35 -7.79
N THR A 13 -7.37 -1.39 -8.62
CA THR A 13 -8.50 -2.34 -8.62
C THR A 13 -8.25 -3.55 -7.74
N TRP A 14 -7.02 -3.72 -7.23
CA TRP A 14 -6.66 -4.92 -6.50
C TRP A 14 -7.34 -4.93 -5.13
N PRO A 15 -8.00 -6.04 -4.76
CA PRO A 15 -8.59 -6.14 -3.45
C PRO A 15 -7.49 -6.22 -2.39
N TYR A 16 -7.74 -5.63 -1.22
CA TYR A 16 -6.87 -5.69 -0.04
C TYR A 16 -5.50 -5.01 -0.14
N VAL A 17 -5.33 -4.10 -1.10
CA VAL A 17 -4.18 -3.20 -1.14
C VAL A 17 -4.63 -1.74 -1.03
N MET A 18 -3.68 -0.86 -0.73
CA MET A 18 -3.87 0.57 -0.77
C MET A 18 -2.63 1.27 -1.32
N SER A 19 -2.82 2.46 -1.90
CA SER A 19 -1.69 3.26 -2.36
C SER A 19 -1.02 4.00 -1.21
N LEU A 20 0.21 4.48 -1.43
CA LEU A 20 0.86 5.39 -0.48
C LEU A 20 0.05 6.67 -0.23
N ARG A 21 -0.73 7.12 -1.21
CA ARG A 21 -1.63 8.27 -1.06
C ARG A 21 -2.74 7.97 -0.05
N ASP A 22 -3.36 6.80 -0.16
CA ASP A 22 -4.43 6.40 0.77
C ASP A 22 -3.88 6.16 2.18
N PHE A 23 -2.67 5.59 2.28
CA PHE A 23 -1.96 5.46 3.54
C PHE A 23 -1.78 6.83 4.21
N MET A 24 -1.22 7.81 3.50
CA MET A 24 -1.03 9.18 4.04
C MET A 24 -2.35 9.80 4.50
N ALA A 25 -3.44 9.58 3.76
CA ALA A 25 -4.76 10.08 4.14
C ALA A 25 -5.29 9.40 5.41
N ALA A 26 -5.10 8.08 5.53
CA ALA A 26 -5.58 7.29 6.67
C ALA A 26 -4.78 7.56 7.96
N THR A 27 -3.46 7.64 7.86
CA THR A 27 -2.56 7.80 9.01
C THR A 27 -2.22 9.26 9.33
N LYS A 28 -2.63 10.20 8.46
CA LYS A 28 -2.21 11.61 8.49
C LYS A 28 -0.68 11.79 8.44
N THR A 29 0.05 10.79 7.95
CA THR A 29 1.51 10.86 7.79
C THR A 29 1.87 11.80 6.64
N GLY A 30 2.81 12.72 6.88
CA GLY A 30 3.31 13.62 5.85
C GLY A 30 4.07 12.90 4.73
N LYS A 31 4.07 13.49 3.52
CA LYS A 31 4.67 12.90 2.31
C LYS A 31 6.11 12.44 2.48
N ASN A 32 6.97 13.26 3.07
CA ASN A 32 8.38 12.93 3.22
C ASN A 32 8.57 11.73 4.15
N LYS A 33 7.85 11.69 5.27
CA LYS A 33 7.90 10.57 6.21
C LYS A 33 7.33 9.29 5.61
N ALA A 34 6.21 9.38 4.90
CA ALA A 34 5.62 8.24 4.22
C ALA A 34 6.56 7.64 3.15
N LEU A 35 7.25 8.49 2.39
CA LEU A 35 8.27 8.06 1.42
C LEU A 35 9.48 7.43 2.10
N GLU A 36 9.97 8.03 3.19
CA GLU A 36 11.07 7.49 3.99
C GLU A 36 10.72 6.08 4.49
N LEU A 37 9.54 5.87 5.06
CA LEU A 37 9.09 4.59 5.60
C LEU A 37 9.06 3.46 4.56
N VAL A 38 8.56 3.74 3.34
CA VAL A 38 8.53 2.72 2.28
C VAL A 38 9.90 2.50 1.64
N GLN A 39 10.79 3.51 1.66
CA GLN A 39 12.14 3.40 1.13
C GLN A 39 13.11 2.72 2.11
N SER A 40 12.96 2.95 3.41
CA SER A 40 13.72 2.30 4.46
C SER A 40 13.30 0.84 4.67
N GLY A 41 12.09 0.47 4.22
CA GLY A 41 11.50 -0.85 4.43
C GLY A 41 10.79 -1.00 5.77
N GLU A 42 10.71 0.07 6.57
CA GLU A 42 9.96 0.09 7.84
C GLU A 42 8.46 -0.14 7.60
N LEU A 43 7.91 0.48 6.55
CA LEU A 43 6.55 0.18 6.08
C LEU A 43 6.64 -0.82 4.92
N PRO A 44 6.14 -2.06 5.07
CA PRO A 44 6.25 -3.05 4.01
C PRO A 44 5.37 -2.67 2.81
N ALA A 45 6.03 -2.25 1.72
CA ALA A 45 5.39 -1.83 0.49
C ALA A 45 6.11 -2.40 -0.74
N LYS A 46 5.40 -2.53 -1.85
CA LYS A 46 5.96 -2.92 -3.15
C LYS A 46 5.73 -1.84 -4.18
N LYS A 47 6.76 -1.53 -4.97
CA LYS A 47 6.64 -0.59 -6.08
C LYS A 47 6.16 -1.31 -7.32
N VAL A 48 4.95 -0.99 -7.78
CA VAL A 48 4.33 -1.57 -8.98
C VAL A 48 3.99 -0.44 -9.91
N ARG A 49 4.57 -0.44 -11.13
CA ARG A 49 4.32 0.58 -12.17
C ARG A 49 4.49 2.04 -11.67
N GLY A 50 5.48 2.27 -10.81
CA GLY A 50 5.77 3.60 -10.26
C GLY A 50 4.95 3.97 -9.01
N THR A 51 3.92 3.19 -8.67
CA THR A 51 3.10 3.41 -7.47
C THR A 51 3.54 2.48 -6.35
N TRP A 52 3.62 3.02 -5.14
CA TRP A 52 3.82 2.24 -3.93
C TRP A 52 2.50 1.62 -3.48
N ILE A 53 2.47 0.30 -3.39
CA ILE A 53 1.32 -0.51 -3.01
C ILE A 53 1.62 -1.17 -1.65
N ILE A 54 0.72 -0.96 -0.70
CA ILE A 54 0.79 -1.50 0.65
C ILE A 54 -0.36 -2.48 0.79
N THR A 55 -0.09 -3.73 1.17
CA THR A 55 -1.15 -4.70 1.46
C THR A 55 -1.77 -4.39 2.82
N LYS A 56 -3.08 -4.57 2.98
CA LYS A 56 -3.77 -4.34 4.27
C LYS A 56 -3.14 -5.14 5.41
N ASP A 57 -2.77 -6.40 5.16
CA ASP A 57 -2.12 -7.25 6.16
C ASP A 57 -0.77 -6.68 6.63
N ALA A 58 0.04 -6.16 5.70
CA ALA A 58 1.30 -5.51 6.04
C ALA A 58 1.09 -4.24 6.85
N LEU A 59 0.06 -3.44 6.51
CA LEU A 59 -0.29 -2.25 7.27
C LEU A 59 -0.71 -2.62 8.71
N LEU A 60 -1.57 -3.62 8.88
CA LEU A 60 -2.01 -4.06 10.21
C LEU A 60 -0.83 -4.53 11.05
N LYS A 61 0.05 -5.36 10.48
CA LYS A 61 1.29 -5.80 11.16
C LYS A 61 2.19 -4.64 11.56
N TRP A 62 2.28 -3.61 10.72
CA TRP A 62 3.07 -2.42 11.02
C TRP A 62 2.43 -1.56 12.13
N LEU A 63 1.10 -1.47 12.19
CA LEU A 63 0.38 -0.74 13.25
C LEU A 63 0.42 -1.43 14.62
N GLU A 64 0.62 -2.76 14.63
CA GLU A 64 0.76 -3.56 15.86
C GLU A 64 2.18 -3.57 16.44
N ALA A 65 3.18 -3.10 15.68
CA ALA A 65 4.59 -3.08 16.06
C ALA A 65 4.96 -1.81 16.84
#